data_AF-A0A5C5WM81-F1
#
_entry.id   AF-A0A5C5WM81-F1
#
_cell.length_a   1.000
_cell.length_b   1.000
_cell.length_c   1.000
_cell.angle_alpha   90.00
_cell.angle_beta   90.00
_cell.angle_gamma   90.00
#
_symmetry.space_group_name_H-M   'P 1'
#
loop_
_entity.id
_entity.type
_entity.pdbx_description
1 polymer ?
#
loop_
_entity_poly.entity_id
_entity_poly.type
_entity_poly.pdbx_seq_one_letter_code
_entity_poly.pdbx_strand_id
1 'polypeptide(L)'
;MKSQPRYRRGIAFLMIVMSLLVVVITGMQLTLRSELADRRAEANRERIRLLERAIETVTASQSARWTLPLDELNHVRIVVTRDPDSDSVSAKWMMGDRELDAIVRRDRIKTEATSPKE
;
A
#
# COMPACT_ATOMS: atom_id res chain seq x y z
N MET A 1 40.14 -41.06 39.95
CA MET A 1 39.78 -39.62 39.96
C MET A 1 38.62 -39.40 38.98
N LYS A 2 37.42 -39.05 39.47
CA LYS A 2 36.23 -38.79 38.65
C LYS A 2 35.94 -37.28 38.65
N SER A 3 36.46 -36.56 37.66
CA SER A 3 36.06 -35.19 37.31
C SER A 3 34.71 -35.24 36.55
N GLN A 4 33.71 -34.37 36.65
CA GLN A 4 33.35 -33.22 37.47
C GLN A 4 31.83 -32.99 37.18
N PRO A 5 30.93 -32.79 38.16
CA PRO A 5 29.54 -32.43 37.89
C PRO A 5 29.34 -30.94 37.53
N ARG A 6 30.40 -30.12 37.52
CA ARG A 6 30.34 -28.68 37.23
C ARG A 6 30.06 -28.35 35.75
N TYR A 7 30.48 -29.21 34.82
CA TYR A 7 30.32 -28.98 33.37
C TYR A 7 28.83 -28.99 32.92
N ARG A 8 28.00 -29.84 33.53
CA ARG A 8 26.57 -29.94 33.22
C ARG A 8 25.76 -28.70 33.62
N ARG A 9 26.14 -28.03 34.71
CA ARG A 9 25.46 -26.80 35.17
C ARG A 9 25.75 -25.61 34.24
N GLY A 10 26.97 -25.50 33.71
CA GLY A 10 27.33 -24.47 32.73
C GLY A 10 26.58 -24.61 31.42
N ILE A 11 26.43 -25.85 30.91
CA ILE A 11 25.68 -26.14 29.67
C ILE A 11 24.20 -25.81 29.85
N ALA A 12 23.59 -26.17 30.98
CA ALA A 12 22.19 -25.88 31.25
C ALA A 12 21.91 -24.36 31.28
N PHE A 13 22.80 -23.58 31.92
CA PHE A 13 22.70 -22.12 31.93
C PHE A 13 22.83 -21.52 30.52
N LEU A 14 23.80 -22.00 29.74
CA LEU A 14 24.00 -21.57 28.36
C LEU A 14 22.77 -21.85 27.49
N MET A 15 22.15 -23.02 27.65
CA MET A 15 20.93 -23.40 26.92
C MET A 15 19.75 -22.47 27.25
N ILE A 16 19.59 -22.10 28.53
CA ILE A 16 18.54 -21.15 28.95
C ILE A 16 18.78 -19.77 28.32
N VAL A 17 20.03 -19.28 28.37
CA VAL A 17 20.38 -17.98 27.78
C VAL A 17 20.18 -18.00 26.27
N MET A 18 20.61 -19.05 25.58
CA MET A 18 20.38 -19.22 24.13
C MET A 18 18.89 -19.24 23.79
N SER A 19 18.09 -20.01 24.55
CA SER A 19 16.64 -20.08 24.35
C SER A 19 16.00 -18.71 24.54
N LEU A 20 16.40 -17.96 25.57
CA LEU A 20 15.89 -16.61 25.81
C LEU A 20 16.27 -15.67 24.65
N LEU A 21 17.50 -15.77 24.15
CA LEU A 21 17.98 -14.96 23.03
C LEU A 21 17.18 -15.24 21.75
N VAL A 22 16.86 -16.49 21.46
CA VAL A 22 16.02 -16.88 20.32
C VAL A 22 14.62 -16.28 20.44
N VAL A 23 14.02 -16.33 21.63
CA VAL A 23 12.69 -15.73 21.87
C VAL A 23 12.72 -14.22 21.64
N VAL A 24 13.73 -13.52 22.16
CA VAL A 24 13.88 -12.06 21.98
C VAL A 24 14.06 -11.69 20.52
N ILE A 25 14.95 -12.38 19.79
CA ILE A 25 15.20 -12.11 18.36
C ILE A 25 13.92 -12.35 17.55
N THR A 26 13.22 -13.45 17.81
CA THR A 26 11.98 -13.80 17.08
C THR A 26 10.89 -12.76 17.33
N GLY A 27 10.74 -12.29 18.57
CA GLY A 27 9.81 -11.21 18.92
C GLY A 27 10.15 -9.90 18.20
N MET A 28 11.41 -9.47 18.23
CA MET A 28 11.85 -8.25 17.52
C MET A 28 11.61 -8.35 16.00
N GLN A 29 11.88 -9.49 15.39
CA GLN A 29 11.63 -9.70 13.96
C GLN A 29 10.14 -9.59 13.61
N LEU A 30 9.25 -10.06 14.49
CA LEU A 30 7.81 -9.98 14.27
C LEU A 30 7.32 -8.53 14.34
N THR A 31 7.73 -7.77 15.36
CA THR A 31 7.33 -6.37 15.54
C THR A 31 7.85 -5.45 14.45
N LEU A 32 9.11 -5.63 14.03
CA LEU A 32 9.68 -4.84 12.92
C LEU A 32 8.96 -5.11 11.60
N ARG A 33 8.58 -6.37 11.35
CA ARG A 33 7.83 -6.74 10.15
C ARG A 33 6.41 -6.18 10.16
N SER A 34 5.72 -6.19 11.31
CA SER A 34 4.37 -5.62 11.41
C SER A 34 4.39 -4.11 11.20
N GLU A 35 5.32 -3.39 11.82
CA GLU A 35 5.40 -1.93 11.67
C GLU A 35 5.74 -1.51 10.23
N LEU A 36 6.65 -2.25 9.57
CA LEU A 36 6.96 -2.01 8.16
C LEU A 36 5.76 -2.34 7.24
N ALA A 37 5.00 -3.39 7.56
CA ALA A 37 3.79 -3.73 6.81
C ALA A 37 2.70 -2.66 7.00
N ASP A 38 2.50 -2.19 8.23
CA ASP A 38 1.52 -1.16 8.56
C ASP A 38 1.86 0.18 7.89
N ARG A 39 3.13 0.60 7.93
CA ARG A 39 3.59 1.81 7.23
C ARG A 39 3.39 1.72 5.72
N ARG A 40 3.64 0.55 5.12
CA ARG A 40 3.39 0.32 3.68
C ARG A 40 1.90 0.33 3.36
N ALA A 41 1.07 -0.29 4.20
CA ALA A 41 -0.37 -0.31 4.02
C ALA A 41 -0.98 1.09 4.13
N GLU A 42 -0.52 1.89 5.09
CA GLU A 42 -0.99 3.27 5.28
C GLU A 42 -0.58 4.16 4.10
N ALA A 43 0.67 4.06 3.64
CA ALA A 43 1.13 4.77 2.44
C ALA A 43 0.34 4.36 1.19
N ASN A 44 -0.01 3.07 1.06
CA ASN A 44 -0.82 2.60 -0.07
C ASN A 44 -2.26 3.12 -0.01
N ARG A 45 -2.88 3.13 1.18
CA ARG A 45 -4.21 3.72 1.40
C ARG A 45 -4.23 5.21 1.06
N GLU A 46 -3.19 5.93 1.47
CA GLU A 46 -3.07 7.36 1.18
C GLU A 46 -2.93 7.61 -0.33
N ARG A 47 -2.09 6.82 -1.02
CA ARG A 47 -1.96 6.90 -2.49
C ARG A 47 -3.28 6.66 -3.21
N ILE A 48 -4.01 5.62 -2.83
CA ILE A 48 -5.31 5.28 -3.43
C ILE A 48 -6.30 6.43 -3.22
N ARG A 49 -6.42 6.97 -1.99
CA ARG A 49 -7.29 8.12 -1.71
C ARG A 49 -6.95 9.33 -2.58
N LEU A 50 -5.66 9.55 -2.85
CA LEU A 50 -5.20 10.67 -3.68
C LEU A 50 -5.58 10.47 -5.15
N LEU A 51 -5.47 9.24 -5.66
CA LEU A 51 -5.92 8.89 -7.01
C LEU A 51 -7.46 8.99 -7.13
N GLU A 52 -8.22 8.57 -6.11
CA GLU A 52 -9.68 8.72 -6.09
C GLU A 52 -10.11 10.19 -6.11
N ARG A 53 -9.47 11.04 -5.30
CA ARG A 53 -9.72 12.48 -5.31
C ARG A 53 -9.33 13.13 -6.63
N ALA A 54 -8.24 12.67 -7.25
CA ALA A 54 -7.84 13.12 -8.57
C ALA A 54 -8.91 12.77 -9.61
N ILE A 55 -9.48 11.56 -9.56
CA ILE A 55 -10.62 11.18 -10.40
C ILE A 55 -11.81 12.10 -10.13
N GLU A 56 -12.23 12.30 -8.87
CA GLU A 56 -13.38 13.15 -8.49
C GLU A 56 -13.25 14.60 -8.94
N THR A 57 -12.05 15.18 -8.83
CA THR A 57 -11.77 16.56 -9.26
C THR A 57 -11.87 16.68 -10.78
N VAL A 58 -11.51 15.62 -11.48
CA VAL A 58 -11.45 15.55 -12.93
C VAL A 58 -12.80 15.19 -13.55
N THR A 59 -13.65 14.40 -12.89
CA THR A 59 -14.99 14.06 -13.40
C THR A 59 -15.86 15.30 -13.64
N ALA A 60 -15.64 16.36 -12.86
CA ALA A 60 -16.31 17.66 -13.01
C ALA A 60 -15.86 18.46 -14.25
N SER A 61 -14.77 18.05 -14.91
CA SER A 61 -14.20 18.71 -16.08
C SER A 61 -14.45 17.87 -17.37
N GLN A 62 -14.53 18.53 -18.53
CA GLN A 62 -14.90 17.89 -19.81
C GLN A 62 -13.71 17.43 -20.66
N SER A 63 -12.47 17.67 -20.24
CA SER A 63 -11.29 17.22 -21.02
C SER A 63 -11.20 15.69 -21.07
N ALA A 64 -10.40 15.13 -21.99
CA ALA A 64 -10.19 13.67 -22.04
C ALA A 64 -9.03 13.22 -21.14
N ARG A 65 -8.12 14.14 -20.82
CA ARG A 65 -6.87 13.85 -20.12
C ARG A 65 -6.42 15.01 -19.26
N TRP A 66 -5.95 14.71 -18.06
CA TRP A 66 -5.40 15.66 -17.11
C TRP A 66 -4.10 15.12 -16.53
N THR A 67 -3.20 16.05 -16.21
CA THR A 67 -1.96 15.74 -15.52
C THR A 67 -1.88 16.63 -14.29
N LEU A 68 -1.87 16.03 -13.10
CA LEU A 68 -1.71 16.70 -11.84
C LEU A 68 -0.27 16.51 -11.36
N PRO A 69 0.56 17.57 -11.30
CA PRO A 69 1.88 17.46 -10.71
C PRO A 69 1.76 17.25 -9.21
N LEU A 70 2.50 16.28 -8.67
CA LEU A 70 2.60 16.05 -7.22
C LEU A 70 3.95 16.53 -6.69
N ASP A 71 5.02 16.23 -7.42
CA ASP A 71 6.37 16.63 -7.08
C ASP A 71 7.18 16.81 -8.37
N GLU A 72 7.49 18.06 -8.71
CA GLU A 72 8.21 18.40 -9.93
C GLU A 72 9.68 17.97 -9.87
N LEU A 73 10.30 17.98 -8.68
CA LEU A 73 11.70 17.61 -8.48
C LEU A 73 11.95 16.13 -8.77
N ASN A 74 11.00 15.28 -8.34
CA ASN A 74 11.06 13.84 -8.55
C ASN A 74 10.26 13.40 -9.80
N HIS A 75 9.78 14.35 -10.61
CA HIS A 75 8.94 14.11 -11.78
C HIS A 75 7.71 13.22 -11.48
N VAL A 76 7.12 13.38 -10.30
CA VAL A 76 5.96 12.62 -9.85
C VAL A 76 4.69 13.36 -10.27
N ARG A 77 3.81 12.66 -11.00
CA ARG A 77 2.56 13.21 -11.52
C ARG A 77 1.47 12.16 -11.53
N ILE A 78 0.23 12.58 -11.35
CA ILE A 78 -0.95 11.74 -11.61
C ILE A 78 -1.48 12.09 -12.99
N VAL A 79 -1.65 11.09 -13.85
CA VAL A 79 -2.29 11.24 -15.16
C VAL A 79 -3.68 10.62 -15.07
N VAL A 80 -4.71 11.45 -15.22
CA VAL A 80 -6.10 10.99 -15.28
C VAL A 80 -6.54 10.99 -16.74
N THR A 81 -7.08 9.86 -17.20
CA THR A 81 -7.58 9.70 -18.57
C THR A 81 -9.01 9.18 -18.51
N ARG A 82 -9.93 9.91 -19.12
CA ARG A 82 -11.31 9.48 -19.35
C ARG A 82 -11.37 8.81 -20.71
N ASP A 83 -11.81 7.56 -20.73
CA ASP A 83 -12.10 6.85 -21.97
C ASP A 83 -13.52 7.23 -22.43
N PRO A 84 -13.67 7.94 -23.55
CA PRO A 84 -14.97 8.36 -24.06
C PRO A 84 -15.84 7.17 -24.50
N ASP A 85 -15.25 6.02 -24.82
CA ASP A 85 -15.98 4.86 -25.37
C ASP A 85 -16.50 3.92 -24.28
N SER A 86 -15.85 3.89 -23.11
CA SER A 86 -16.13 2.91 -22.05
C SER A 86 -16.67 3.50 -20.74
N ASP A 87 -16.98 4.81 -20.72
CA ASP A 87 -17.35 5.59 -19.53
C ASP A 87 -16.48 5.26 -18.31
N SER A 88 -15.21 4.97 -18.58
CA SER A 88 -14.23 4.59 -17.58
C SER A 88 -13.24 5.72 -17.38
N VAL A 89 -12.92 6.00 -16.13
CA VAL A 89 -11.91 6.98 -15.75
C VAL A 89 -10.76 6.23 -15.11
N SER A 90 -9.58 6.38 -15.68
CA SER A 90 -8.34 5.82 -15.15
C SER A 90 -7.48 6.93 -14.56
N ALA A 91 -6.85 6.67 -13.42
CA ALA A 91 -5.82 7.52 -12.85
C ALA A 91 -4.55 6.71 -12.65
N LYS A 92 -3.44 7.23 -13.17
CA LYS A 92 -2.13 6.59 -13.13
C LYS A 92 -1.15 7.44 -12.35
N TRP A 93 -0.49 6.86 -11.37
CA TRP A 93 0.62 7.48 -10.67
C TRP A 93 1.90 7.24 -11.47
N MET A 94 2.51 8.32 -11.94
CA MET A 94 3.72 8.29 -12.75
C MET A 94 4.90 8.90 -11.99
N MET A 95 6.09 8.35 -12.18
CA MET A 95 7.38 8.93 -11.79
C MET A 95 8.27 8.95 -13.03
N GLY A 96 8.45 10.13 -13.60
CA GLY A 96 8.97 10.27 -14.97
C GLY A 96 8.09 9.51 -15.95
N ASP A 97 8.68 8.55 -16.66
CA ASP A 97 7.98 7.70 -17.63
C ASP A 97 7.54 6.34 -17.07
N ARG A 98 7.81 6.08 -15.78
CA ARG A 98 7.44 4.83 -15.12
C ARG A 98 6.09 4.95 -14.44
N GLU A 99 5.19 4.02 -14.72
CA GLU A 99 3.96 3.82 -13.96
C GLU A 99 4.29 3.14 -12.62
N LEU A 100 3.90 3.80 -11.52
CA LEU A 100 4.03 3.28 -10.16
C LEU A 100 2.77 2.55 -9.71
N ASP A 101 1.61 3.08 -10.08
CA ASP A 101 0.31 2.53 -9.69
C ASP A 101 -0.79 3.03 -10.64
N ALA A 102 -1.90 2.31 -10.72
CA ALA A 102 -3.06 2.70 -11.51
C ALA A 102 -4.36 2.19 -10.91
N ILE A 103 -5.38 3.05 -10.94
CA ILE A 103 -6.76 2.74 -10.61
C ILE A 103 -7.64 3.03 -11.82
N VAL A 104 -8.58 2.14 -12.07
CA VAL A 104 -9.63 2.34 -13.07
C VAL A 104 -10.97 2.31 -12.36
N ARG A 105 -11.70 3.41 -12.41
CA ARG A 105 -13.10 3.51 -11.99
C ARG A 105 -13.97 3.38 -13.22
N ARG A 106 -14.80 2.34 -13.26
CA ARG A 106 -15.92 2.27 -14.22
C ARG A 106 -17.11 2.88 -13.51
N ASP A 107 -17.61 4.02 -13.99
CA ASP A 107 -18.87 4.51 -13.49
C ASP A 107 -19.94 3.54 -14.00
N ARG A 108 -20.47 2.69 -13.11
CA ARG A 108 -21.78 2.11 -13.36
C ARG A 108 -22.73 3.27 -13.30
N ILE A 109 -23.14 3.81 -14.45
CA ILE A 109 -24.33 4.65 -14.53
C ILE A 109 -25.44 3.81 -13.87
N LYS A 110 -25.79 4.17 -12.65
CA LYS A 110 -26.98 3.67 -11.98
C LYS A 110 -28.12 4.36 -12.72
N THR A 111 -28.49 3.82 -13.87
CA THR A 111 -29.78 4.11 -14.50
C THR A 111 -30.82 3.51 -13.57
N GLU A 112 -31.11 4.23 -12.49
CA GLU A 112 -32.33 4.07 -11.72
C GLU A 112 -33.44 4.46 -12.69
N ALA A 113 -33.86 3.46 -13.46
CA ALA A 113 -35.02 3.52 -14.32
C ALA A 113 -36.14 4.10 -13.46
N THR A 114 -36.50 5.35 -13.78
CA THR A 114 -37.72 5.97 -13.29
C THR A 114 -38.84 5.07 -13.77
N SER A 115 -39.33 4.19 -12.88
CA SER A 115 -40.56 3.46 -13.09
C SER A 115 -41.68 4.52 -13.09
N PRO A 116 -42.38 4.77 -14.20
CA PRO A 116 -43.64 5.48 -14.12
C PRO A 116 -44.59 4.53 -13.37
N LYS A 117 -45.09 4.98 -12.23
CA LYS A 117 -46.32 4.41 -11.68
C LYS A 117 -47.45 4.97 -12.51
N GLU A 118 -47.99 4.16 -13.41
CA GLU A 118 -49.40 4.23 -13.79
C GLU A 118 -50.21 3.35 -12.83
#